data_AF-A0A8H3A6W0-F1
#
_entry.id   AF-A0A8H3A6W0-F1
#
_cell.length_a   1.000
_cell.length_b   1.000
_cell.length_c   1.000
_cell.angle_alpha   90.00
_cell.angle_beta   90.00
_cell.angle_gamma   90.00
#
_symmetry.space_group_name_H-M   'P 1'
#
loop_
_entity.id
_entity.type
_entity.pdbx_description
1 polymer ?
#
loop_
_entity_poly.entity_id
_entity_poly.type
_entity_poly.pdbx_seq_one_letter_code
_entity_poly.pdbx_strand_id
1 'polypeptide(L)'
;MRNVWFEDVCEDAITTSQSSGTSIITGGDTKGAAYEVAQHNGGVKIDSYCVQDFGKLYRSCGNCGTQVKREVQVSNVIARNGKLPAGANSKFGDIAMIDTKSNPYTSLTSVCDTFQGNNGAESTTLTKNQSEAK
;
A
#
# COMPACT_ATOMS: atom_id res chain seq x y z
N MET A 1 4.84 10.07 -10.18
CA MET A 1 3.97 11.23 -9.85
C MET A 1 4.66 12.06 -8.79
N ARG A 2 4.56 13.39 -8.91
CA ARG A 2 5.18 14.32 -7.97
C ARG A 2 4.22 15.43 -7.62
N ASN A 3 3.99 15.67 -6.33
CA ASN A 3 3.14 16.75 -5.81
C ASN A 3 1.74 16.72 -6.45
N VAL A 4 0.97 15.68 -6.15
CA VAL A 4 -0.42 15.50 -6.61
C VAL A 4 -1.33 15.31 -5.41
N TRP A 5 -2.50 15.96 -5.45
CA TRP A 5 -3.46 16.00 -4.35
C TRP A 5 -4.79 15.40 -4.79
N PHE A 6 -5.33 14.48 -4.00
CA PHE A 6 -6.63 13.85 -4.21
C PHE A 6 -7.55 14.14 -3.01
N GLU A 7 -8.56 14.97 -3.21
CA GLU A 7 -9.40 15.46 -2.10
C GLU A 7 -10.54 14.50 -1.69
N ASP A 8 -11.01 13.68 -2.63
CA ASP A 8 -12.05 12.66 -2.41
C ASP A 8 -11.87 11.50 -3.40
N VAL A 9 -11.68 10.28 -2.89
CA VAL A 9 -11.32 9.10 -3.68
C VAL A 9 -12.41 8.05 -3.56
N CYS A 10 -13.05 7.71 -4.68
CA CYS A 10 -14.16 6.76 -4.71
C CYS A 10 -13.72 5.30 -4.45
N GLU A 11 -12.70 4.82 -5.17
CA GLU A 11 -12.22 3.43 -5.08
C GLU A 11 -10.69 3.39 -4.92
N ASP A 12 -9.98 3.74 -6.00
CA ASP A 12 -8.51 3.86 -6.02
C ASP A 12 -8.07 5.27 -6.43
N ALA A 13 -7.05 5.82 -5.77
CA ALA A 13 -6.46 7.11 -6.19
C ALA A 13 -5.46 6.91 -7.33
N ILE A 14 -4.66 5.85 -7.24
CA ILE A 14 -3.50 5.59 -8.08
C ILE A 14 -3.46 4.10 -8.46
N THR A 15 -3.62 3.83 -9.75
CA THR A 15 -3.41 2.49 -10.32
C THR A 15 -2.27 2.53 -11.31
N THR A 16 -1.25 1.69 -11.13
CA THR A 16 -0.10 1.64 -12.04
C THR A 16 -0.04 0.29 -12.75
N SER A 17 -0.27 0.31 -14.07
CA SER A 17 -0.36 -0.89 -14.92
C SER A 17 0.98 -1.39 -15.47
N GLN A 18 2.11 -0.79 -15.08
CA GLN A 18 3.42 -1.23 -15.57
C GLN A 18 3.69 -2.69 -15.13
N SER A 19 4.24 -3.48 -16.04
CA SER A 19 4.57 -4.90 -15.82
C SER A 19 5.97 -5.13 -15.23
N SER A 20 6.77 -4.07 -15.15
CA SER A 20 8.11 -4.07 -14.56
C SER A 20 8.53 -2.64 -14.16
N GLY A 21 9.63 -2.52 -13.42
CA GLY A 21 10.13 -1.24 -12.93
C GLY A 21 9.43 -0.74 -11.66
N THR A 22 9.83 0.47 -11.22
CA THR A 22 9.35 1.06 -9.96
C THR A 22 8.62 2.37 -10.21
N SER A 23 7.35 2.43 -9.84
CA SER A 23 6.56 3.66 -9.84
C SER A 23 6.90 4.49 -8.61
N ILE A 24 7.24 5.77 -8.82
CA ILE A 24 7.61 6.67 -7.72
C ILE A 24 6.47 7.65 -7.48
N ILE A 25 6.01 7.68 -6.23
CA ILE A 25 5.02 8.60 -5.67
C ILE A 25 5.77 9.47 -4.67
N THR A 26 5.91 10.77 -4.95
CA THR A 26 6.66 11.67 -4.09
C THR A 26 5.96 13.01 -3.90
N GLY A 27 5.73 13.42 -2.65
CA GLY A 27 4.98 14.65 -2.38
C GLY A 27 3.48 14.54 -2.71
N GLY A 28 2.70 15.47 -2.18
CA GLY A 28 1.25 15.51 -2.35
C GLY A 28 0.48 14.78 -1.25
N ASP A 29 -0.82 14.61 -1.46
CA ASP A 29 -1.70 13.97 -0.50
C ASP A 29 -2.87 13.19 -1.11
N THR A 30 -3.47 12.33 -0.29
CA THR A 30 -4.78 11.74 -0.54
C THR A 30 -5.63 11.85 0.71
N LYS A 31 -6.88 12.29 0.54
CA LYS A 31 -7.90 12.29 1.58
C LYS A 31 -9.12 11.50 1.12
N GLY A 32 -9.72 10.75 2.04
CA GLY A 32 -11.03 10.13 1.81
C GLY A 32 -11.02 8.88 0.93
N ALA A 33 -9.91 8.12 0.90
CA ALA A 33 -9.82 6.88 0.12
C ALA A 33 -10.35 5.68 0.90
N ALA A 34 -11.63 5.33 0.74
CA ALA A 34 -12.27 4.27 1.53
C ALA A 34 -11.63 2.86 1.33
N TYR A 35 -11.15 2.57 0.11
CA TYR A 35 -10.56 1.29 -0.25
C TYR A 35 -9.02 1.32 -0.19
N GLU A 36 -8.37 1.71 -1.27
CA GLU A 36 -6.91 1.77 -1.36
C GLU A 36 -6.43 3.00 -2.13
N VAL A 37 -5.27 3.54 -1.76
CA VAL A 37 -4.70 4.71 -2.43
C VAL A 37 -3.88 4.27 -3.63
N ALA A 38 -3.03 3.25 -3.48
CA ALA A 38 -2.17 2.75 -4.54
C ALA A 38 -2.29 1.23 -4.74
N GLN A 39 -2.58 0.82 -5.98
CA GLN A 39 -2.52 -0.57 -6.45
C GLN A 39 -1.58 -0.71 -7.66
N HIS A 40 -0.83 -1.83 -7.73
CA HIS A 40 0.21 -2.01 -8.74
C HIS A 40 0.45 -3.48 -9.15
N ASN A 41 1.11 -3.70 -10.30
CA ASN A 41 1.60 -4.97 -10.86
C ASN A 41 3.15 -5.15 -10.88
N GLY A 42 3.94 -4.32 -10.19
CA GLY A 42 5.42 -4.34 -10.12
C GLY A 42 5.95 -3.69 -8.82
N GLY A 43 6.98 -2.83 -8.88
CA GLY A 43 7.48 -2.07 -7.71
C GLY A 43 6.84 -0.68 -7.48
N VAL A 44 6.61 -0.29 -6.22
CA VAL A 44 6.19 1.07 -5.83
C VAL A 44 7.14 1.67 -4.78
N LYS A 45 7.48 2.94 -4.94
CA LYS A 45 8.11 3.75 -3.88
C LYS A 45 7.20 4.93 -3.54
N ILE A 46 6.82 5.04 -2.28
CA ILE A 46 6.03 6.14 -1.73
C ILE A 46 6.92 6.91 -0.75
N ASP A 47 7.16 8.17 -1.04
CA ASP A 47 8.02 9.03 -0.24
C ASP A 47 7.43 10.42 -0.02
N SER A 48 7.60 11.00 1.17
CA SER A 48 7.21 12.38 1.44
C SER A 48 5.72 12.63 1.15
N TYR A 49 4.83 11.71 1.51
CA TYR A 49 3.41 11.72 1.14
C TYR A 49 2.51 11.87 2.37
N CYS A 50 1.35 12.53 2.21
CA CYS A 50 0.34 12.61 3.26
C CYS A 50 -0.90 11.79 2.91
N VAL A 51 -1.41 11.01 3.85
CA VAL A 51 -2.66 10.28 3.66
C VAL A 51 -3.56 10.41 4.88
N GLN A 52 -4.83 10.74 4.65
CA GLN A 52 -5.82 10.94 5.71
C GLN A 52 -7.15 10.26 5.37
N ASP A 53 -7.81 9.71 6.39
CA ASP A 53 -9.16 9.13 6.28
C ASP A 53 -9.19 8.04 5.20
N PHE A 54 -8.40 6.99 5.40
CA PHE A 54 -8.09 6.02 4.35
C PHE A 54 -8.26 4.56 4.79
N GLY A 55 -8.66 3.68 3.86
CA GLY A 55 -8.64 2.24 4.04
C GLY A 55 -7.20 1.74 4.08
N LYS A 56 -6.56 1.70 2.91
CA LYS A 56 -5.17 1.24 2.77
C LYS A 56 -4.34 2.20 1.94
N LEU A 57 -3.12 2.53 2.34
CA LEU A 57 -2.25 3.36 1.49
C LEU A 57 -1.71 2.53 0.30
N TYR A 58 -1.27 1.31 0.57
CA TYR A 58 -0.84 0.38 -0.47
C TYR A 58 -1.39 -1.02 -0.21
N ARG A 59 -1.88 -1.67 -1.28
CA ARG A 59 -2.26 -3.09 -1.26
C ARG A 59 -1.74 -3.80 -2.51
N SER A 60 -0.96 -4.85 -2.29
CA SER A 60 -0.66 -5.81 -3.36
C SER A 60 -1.95 -6.48 -3.82
N CYS A 61 -2.20 -6.57 -5.13
CA CYS A 61 -3.46 -7.11 -5.64
C CYS A 61 -3.70 -8.54 -5.13
N GLY A 62 -4.74 -8.73 -4.32
CA GLY A 62 -5.00 -9.99 -3.63
C GLY A 62 -5.75 -11.03 -4.47
N ASN A 63 -6.43 -10.60 -5.53
CA ASN A 63 -7.34 -11.43 -6.33
C ASN A 63 -7.12 -11.27 -7.85
N CYS A 64 -6.04 -10.63 -8.28
CA CYS A 64 -5.70 -10.53 -9.70
C CYS A 64 -5.57 -11.92 -10.33
N GLY A 65 -6.11 -12.09 -11.56
CA GLY A 65 -6.04 -13.36 -12.28
C GLY A 65 -4.61 -13.84 -12.51
N THR A 66 -3.69 -12.90 -12.78
CA THR A 66 -2.25 -13.14 -12.78
C THR A 66 -1.63 -12.56 -11.53
N GLN A 67 -0.95 -13.42 -10.76
CA GLN A 67 -0.23 -13.03 -9.57
C GLN A 67 1.27 -12.94 -9.84
N VAL A 68 1.88 -11.87 -9.34
CA VAL A 68 3.30 -11.56 -9.50
C VAL A 68 3.86 -11.13 -8.15
N LYS A 69 5.16 -11.31 -7.96
CA LYS A 69 5.87 -10.74 -6.81
C LYS A 69 5.84 -9.21 -6.93
N ARG A 70 5.39 -8.54 -5.87
CA ARG A 70 5.34 -7.07 -5.80
C ARG A 70 6.17 -6.55 -4.64
N GLU A 71 6.71 -5.35 -4.81
CA GLU A 71 7.54 -4.71 -3.80
C GLU A 71 7.06 -3.28 -3.55
N VAL A 72 6.99 -2.90 -2.27
CA VAL A 72 6.70 -1.51 -1.88
C VAL A 72 7.73 -1.01 -0.89
N GLN A 73 8.13 0.25 -1.07
CA GLN A 73 8.95 1.01 -0.12
C GLN A 73 8.17 2.24 0.34
N VAL A 74 8.03 2.43 1.65
CA VAL A 74 7.26 3.54 2.25
C VAL A 74 8.12 4.28 3.28
N SER A 75 8.45 5.54 2.99
CA SER A 75 9.27 6.41 3.85
C SER A 75 8.74 7.84 3.89
N ASN A 76 9.01 8.57 4.98
CA ASN A 76 8.59 9.95 5.15
C ASN A 76 7.08 10.18 4.91
N VAL A 77 6.23 9.22 5.29
CA VAL A 77 4.77 9.29 5.08
C VAL A 77 4.06 9.68 6.36
N ILE A 78 3.21 10.71 6.28
CA ILE A 78 2.29 11.08 7.35
C ILE A 78 0.95 10.36 7.12
N ALA A 79 0.59 9.42 7.99
CA ALA A 79 -0.65 8.66 7.86
C ALA A 79 -1.58 8.88 9.05
N ARG A 80 -2.82 9.30 8.77
CA ARG A 80 -3.82 9.66 9.78
C ARG A 80 -5.17 8.99 9.53
N ASN A 81 -5.81 8.52 10.59
CA ASN A 81 -7.17 7.97 10.56
C ASN A 81 -7.37 6.90 9.47
N GLY A 82 -6.53 5.87 9.46
CA GLY A 82 -6.64 4.82 8.46
C GLY A 82 -6.44 3.42 8.98
N LYS A 83 -6.73 2.43 8.14
CA LYS A 83 -6.61 1.04 8.57
C LYS A 83 -5.18 0.53 8.42
N LEU A 84 -4.57 0.72 7.25
CA LEU A 84 -3.32 0.03 6.92
C LEU A 84 -2.42 0.76 5.90
N PRO A 85 -1.19 1.15 6.27
CA PRO A 85 -0.19 1.64 5.32
C PRO A 85 0.22 0.64 4.23
N ALA A 86 0.51 -0.63 4.55
CA ALA A 86 0.85 -1.61 3.51
C ALA A 86 0.28 -3.01 3.77
N GLY A 87 -0.23 -3.64 2.70
CA GLY A 87 -0.66 -5.04 2.69
C GLY A 87 0.05 -5.87 1.61
N ALA A 88 0.84 -6.87 2.02
CA ALA A 88 1.63 -7.74 1.14
C ALA A 88 1.07 -9.18 1.08
N ASN A 89 1.21 -9.88 -0.05
CA ASN A 89 0.79 -11.28 -0.17
C ASN A 89 1.96 -12.24 0.13
N SER A 90 1.89 -12.98 1.24
CA SER A 90 2.99 -13.86 1.68
C SER A 90 3.32 -14.97 0.67
N LYS A 91 2.29 -15.56 0.06
CA LYS A 91 2.46 -16.69 -0.88
C LYS A 91 3.26 -16.33 -2.14
N PHE A 92 3.21 -15.07 -2.57
CA PHE A 92 3.85 -14.61 -3.80
C PHE A 92 5.23 -13.96 -3.57
N GLY A 93 5.71 -13.99 -2.31
CA GLY A 93 7.00 -13.44 -1.94
C GLY A 93 7.04 -11.92 -1.98
N ASP A 94 5.89 -11.25 -1.81
CA ASP A 94 5.81 -9.81 -1.77
C ASP A 94 6.66 -9.23 -0.63
N ILE A 95 7.26 -8.06 -0.87
CA ILE A 95 8.07 -7.36 0.13
C ILE A 95 7.48 -5.98 0.38
N ALA A 96 7.15 -5.69 1.64
CA ALA A 96 6.77 -4.36 2.08
C ALA A 96 7.83 -3.82 3.06
N MET A 97 8.61 -2.86 2.59
CA MET A 97 9.60 -2.15 3.40
C MET A 97 8.98 -0.85 3.90
N ILE A 98 8.77 -0.76 5.21
CA ILE A 98 8.19 0.42 5.85
C ILE A 98 9.19 1.00 6.83
N ASP A 99 9.60 2.23 6.60
CA ASP A 99 10.43 2.97 7.55
C ASP A 99 9.56 3.58 8.66
N THR A 100 9.30 2.79 9.70
CA THR A 100 8.48 3.22 10.83
C THR A 100 9.09 4.35 11.64
N LYS A 101 10.37 4.69 11.43
CA LYS A 101 11.02 5.81 12.13
C LYS A 101 10.72 7.15 11.45
N SER A 102 10.68 7.17 10.12
CA SER A 102 10.38 8.40 9.37
C SER A 102 8.89 8.63 9.14
N ASN A 103 8.06 7.61 9.34
CA ASN A 103 6.61 7.70 9.11
C ASN A 103 5.84 8.00 10.41
N PRO A 104 5.36 9.23 10.64
CA PRO A 104 4.47 9.51 11.75
C PRO A 104 3.06 8.95 11.49
N TYR A 105 2.53 8.26 12.49
CA TYR A 105 1.22 7.62 12.44
C TYR A 105 0.29 8.18 13.50
N THR A 106 -0.99 8.37 13.14
CA THR A 106 -2.04 8.75 14.09
C THR A 106 -3.31 7.97 13.78
N SER A 107 -3.88 7.32 14.80
CA SER A 107 -5.13 6.57 14.68
C SER A 107 -5.11 5.52 13.55
N LEU A 108 -4.05 4.68 13.52
CA LEU A 108 -3.96 3.54 12.62
C LEU A 108 -4.43 2.25 13.28
N THR A 109 -5.07 1.36 12.52
CA THR A 109 -5.40 0.00 13.00
C THR A 109 -4.19 -0.92 12.99
N SER A 110 -3.39 -0.86 11.92
CA SER A 110 -2.15 -1.63 11.76
C SER A 110 -1.19 -0.88 10.82
N VAL A 111 0.06 -1.31 10.74
CA VAL A 111 1.13 -0.69 9.91
C VAL A 111 1.45 -1.54 8.69
N CYS A 112 1.74 -2.83 8.90
CA CYS A 112 2.05 -3.77 7.84
C CYS A 112 1.38 -5.11 8.12
N ASP A 113 0.47 -5.52 7.25
CA ASP A 113 -0.24 -6.79 7.38
C ASP A 113 0.11 -7.68 6.18
N THR A 114 0.11 -8.99 6.42
CA THR A 114 0.23 -9.97 5.34
C THR A 114 -1.10 -10.63 5.03
N PHE A 115 -1.26 -11.03 3.78
CA PHE A 115 -2.49 -11.57 3.26
C PHE A 115 -2.27 -12.85 2.45
N GLN A 116 -3.28 -13.70 2.42
CA GLN A 116 -3.37 -14.82 1.52
C GLN A 116 -3.79 -14.29 0.15
N GLY A 117 -2.83 -14.15 -0.76
CA GLY A 117 -3.12 -13.83 -2.16
C GLY A 117 -3.69 -15.04 -2.90
N ASN A 118 -4.64 -14.78 -3.79
CA ASN A 118 -5.43 -15.75 -4.55
C ASN A 118 -5.52 -15.36 -6.04
N ASN A 119 -5.85 -16.31 -6.92
CA ASN A 119 -6.07 -16.07 -8.35
C ASN A 119 -7.58 -15.90 -8.63
N GLY A 120 -8.18 -14.81 -8.16
CA GLY A 120 -9.60 -14.49 -8.41
C GLY A 120 -10.56 -14.64 -7.23
N ALA A 121 -10.10 -15.11 -6.07
CA ALA A 121 -10.91 -15.19 -4.85
C ALA A 121 -10.54 -14.08 -3.85
N GLU A 122 -11.48 -13.72 -2.98
CA GLU A 122 -11.25 -12.72 -1.93
C GLU A 122 -10.05 -13.07 -1.03
N SER A 123 -9.25 -12.08 -0.70
CA SER A 123 -8.01 -12.25 0.06
C SER A 123 -8.26 -12.13 1.56
N THR A 124 -7.67 -13.03 2.35
CA THR A 124 -7.81 -13.04 3.82
C THR A 124 -6.54 -12.55 4.50
N THR A 125 -6.66 -11.87 5.64
CA THR A 125 -5.51 -11.43 6.45
C THR A 125 -4.87 -12.63 7.15
N LEU A 126 -3.54 -12.73 7.11
CA LEU A 126 -2.76 -13.79 7.76
C LEU A 126 -2.11 -13.28 9.04
N THR A 127 -1.27 -12.24 8.95
CA THR A 127 -0.55 -11.66 10.09
C THR A 127 -0.73 -10.14 10.16
N LYS A 128 -0.57 -9.58 11.36
CA LYS A 128 -0.62 -8.14 11.62
C LYS A 128 0.64 -7.66 12.32
N ASN A 129 1.32 -6.67 11.74
CA ASN A 129 2.58 -6.09 12.25
C ASN A 129 3.65 -7.13 12.61
N GLN A 130 3.70 -8.24 11.87
CA GLN A 130 4.74 -9.25 12.04
C GLN A 130 5.70 -9.18 10.86
N SER A 131 6.98 -9.04 11.18
CA SER A 131 8.04 -9.15 10.18
C SER A 131 8.22 -10.62 9.81
N GLU A 132 7.95 -10.95 8.55
CA GLU A 132 8.27 -12.25 7.95
C GLU A 132 9.69 -12.26 7.33
N ALA A 133 10.51 -11.24 7.61
CA ALA A 133 11.90 -11.20 7.19
C ALA A 133 12.66 -12.38 7.83
N LYS A 134 12.95 -13.40 7.02
CA LYS A 134 13.96 -14.41 7.33
C LYS A 134 15.36 -13.84 7.21
#